data_AF-A0A3P1SGL3-F1
#
_entry.id   AF-A0A3P1SGL3-F1
#
_cell.length_a   1.000
_cell.length_b   1.000
_cell.length_c   1.000
_cell.angle_alpha   90.00
_cell.angle_beta   90.00
_cell.angle_gamma   90.00
#
_symmetry.space_group_name_H-M   'P 1'
#
loop_
_entity.id
_entity.type
_entity.pdbx_description
1 polymer ?
#
loop_
_entity_poly.entity_id
_entity_poly.type
_entity_poly.pdbx_seq_one_letter_code
_entity_poly.pdbx_strand_id
1 'polypeptide(L)'
;EKPFEVLPRELLQQCDKKRSNTENNPLSLQAIGLLCNLQSYPENWEIHKTELYNRYEKNGRRQIQNAWNELVDAKYIVQFKVHNGNKLDYYYYFSVTPITNKQIKELEEYHNSESLERFNLKEKISTVQNEQCSRDGLFPTVHSEQFKMNSSKVNSSKRTDNIIHNQYNTHKYNTHEHNTHYITESSSSSYSVLIDRIKNELDINITPAYKNKLLKLFSNFDDKVINYAIEYTSINGSSPKQYFLKVLNNWKSSN
;
A
#
# COMPACT_ATOMS: atom_id res chain seq x y z
N GLU A 1 8.22 19.17 3.14
CA GLU A 1 7.41 18.28 2.29
C GLU A 1 7.96 16.87 2.40
N LYS A 2 7.11 15.84 2.41
CA LYS A 2 7.58 14.45 2.42
C LYS A 2 8.03 14.10 0.99
N PRO A 3 9.29 13.69 0.76
CA PRO A 3 9.77 13.40 -0.60
C PRO A 3 9.26 12.05 -1.14
N PHE A 4 8.55 11.28 -0.33
CA PHE A 4 8.01 9.97 -0.68
C PHE A 4 6.74 9.67 0.11
N GLU A 5 5.86 8.88 -0.51
CA GLU A 5 4.73 8.24 0.17
C GLU A 5 5.13 6.85 0.66
N VAL A 6 4.64 6.48 1.85
CA VAL A 6 4.87 5.15 2.42
C VAL A 6 3.67 4.27 2.11
N LEU A 7 3.88 3.22 1.33
CA LEU A 7 2.85 2.26 0.95
C LEU A 7 3.08 0.91 1.66
N PRO A 8 2.03 0.26 2.19
CA PRO A 8 2.15 -1.08 2.77
C PRO A 8 2.64 -2.09 1.74
N ARG A 9 3.54 -3.00 2.15
CA ARG A 9 4.01 -4.09 1.28
C ARG A 9 2.86 -4.98 0.84
N GLU A 10 1.93 -5.23 1.75
CA GLU A 10 0.75 -6.06 1.55
C GLU A 10 -0.13 -5.52 0.41
N LEU A 11 -0.25 -4.20 0.28
CA LEU A 11 -0.98 -3.54 -0.82
C LEU A 11 -0.29 -3.83 -2.16
N LEU A 12 1.03 -3.63 -2.22
CA LEU A 12 1.82 -3.83 -3.44
C LEU A 12 1.83 -5.30 -3.93
N GLN A 13 1.63 -6.24 -3.00
CA GLN A 13 1.57 -7.68 -3.29
C GLN A 13 0.15 -8.19 -3.55
N GLN A 14 -0.90 -7.36 -3.48
CA GLN A 14 -2.29 -7.80 -3.74
C GLN A 14 -2.52 -8.29 -5.19
N CYS A 15 -1.66 -7.89 -6.13
CA CYS A 15 -1.73 -8.35 -7.51
C CYS A 15 -1.11 -9.73 -7.74
N ASP A 16 -0.39 -10.28 -6.76
CA ASP A 16 0.34 -11.53 -6.94
C ASP A 16 -0.60 -12.74 -6.93
N LYS A 17 -0.36 -13.67 -7.85
CA LYS A 17 -1.07 -14.95 -7.90
C LYS A 17 -0.88 -15.77 -6.62
N LYS A 18 0.28 -15.64 -5.97
CA LYS A 18 0.67 -16.37 -4.74
C LYS A 18 0.79 -15.40 -3.55
N ARG A 19 -0.21 -14.53 -3.36
CA ARG A 19 -0.24 -13.59 -2.24
C ARG A 19 -0.42 -14.31 -0.90
N SER A 20 0.21 -13.79 0.15
CA SER A 20 0.12 -14.32 1.52
C SER A 20 -1.26 -14.08 2.16
N ASN A 21 -1.85 -12.91 1.90
CA ASN A 21 -3.18 -12.55 2.39
C ASN A 21 -4.25 -12.84 1.33
N THR A 22 -5.07 -13.86 1.57
CA THR A 22 -6.19 -14.26 0.71
C THR A 22 -7.56 -13.79 1.20
N GLU A 23 -7.62 -13.08 2.33
CA GLU A 23 -8.89 -12.62 2.92
C GLU A 23 -9.58 -11.56 2.06
N ASN A 24 -8.80 -10.74 1.36
CA ASN A 24 -9.31 -9.71 0.46
C ASN A 24 -9.24 -10.13 -1.01
N ASN A 25 -10.10 -9.52 -1.81
CA ASN A 25 -10.11 -9.68 -3.26
C ASN A 25 -8.77 -9.20 -3.86
N PRO A 26 -8.21 -9.94 -4.85
CA PRO A 26 -6.98 -9.53 -5.50
C PRO A 26 -7.19 -8.22 -6.28
N LEU A 27 -6.13 -7.41 -6.36
CA LEU A 27 -6.14 -6.14 -7.07
C LEU A 27 -5.33 -6.21 -8.35
N SER A 28 -5.76 -5.55 -9.42
CA SER A 28 -4.89 -5.30 -10.56
C SER A 28 -3.82 -4.27 -10.21
N LEU A 29 -2.70 -4.30 -10.94
CA LEU A 29 -1.69 -3.23 -10.88
C LEU A 29 -2.29 -1.86 -11.17
N GLN A 30 -3.36 -1.81 -11.97
CA GLN A 30 -4.04 -0.58 -12.29
C GLN A 30 -4.85 -0.03 -11.10
N ALA A 31 -5.50 -0.91 -10.33
CA ALA A 31 -6.17 -0.55 -9.08
C ALA A 31 -5.18 -0.07 -8.03
N ILE A 32 -4.06 -0.78 -7.86
CA ILE A 32 -2.97 -0.36 -6.97
C ILE A 32 -2.43 1.01 -7.38
N GLY A 33 -2.14 1.21 -8.68
CA GLY A 33 -1.65 2.47 -9.21
C GLY A 33 -2.62 3.64 -9.00
N LEU A 34 -3.93 3.40 -9.17
CA LEU A 34 -4.97 4.39 -8.88
C LEU A 34 -4.95 4.79 -7.39
N LEU A 35 -4.93 3.81 -6.47
CA LEU A 35 -4.90 4.08 -5.04
C LEU A 35 -3.65 4.86 -4.61
N CYS A 36 -2.48 4.50 -5.17
CA CYS A 36 -1.23 5.23 -4.91
C CYS A 36 -1.30 6.67 -5.41
N ASN A 37 -1.91 6.90 -6.58
CA ASN A 37 -2.11 8.26 -7.07
C ASN A 37 -3.06 9.05 -6.17
N LEU A 38 -4.15 8.45 -5.69
CA LEU A 38 -5.07 9.10 -4.74
C LEU A 38 -4.35 9.50 -3.45
N GLN A 39 -3.49 8.63 -2.91
CA GLN A 39 -2.70 8.89 -1.71
C GLN A 39 -1.68 10.03 -1.87
N SER A 40 -1.21 10.29 -3.10
CA SER A 40 -0.22 11.34 -3.36
C SER A 40 -0.79 12.77 -3.35
N TYR A 41 -2.11 12.92 -3.35
CA TYR A 41 -2.76 14.23 -3.32
C TYR A 41 -2.80 14.79 -1.88
N PRO A 42 -2.82 16.12 -1.72
CA PRO A 42 -2.93 16.74 -0.41
C PRO A 42 -4.27 16.37 0.26
N GLU A 43 -4.29 16.40 1.59
CA GLU A 43 -5.46 15.98 2.40
C GLU A 43 -6.73 16.79 2.11
N ASN A 44 -6.58 18.04 1.65
CA ASN A 44 -7.68 18.91 1.27
C ASN A 44 -8.21 18.66 -0.15
N TRP A 45 -7.67 17.68 -0.86
CA TRP A 45 -8.12 17.33 -2.19
C TRP A 45 -9.44 16.57 -2.12
N GLU A 46 -10.39 16.98 -2.97
CA GLU A 46 -11.72 16.39 -3.04
C GLU A 46 -11.81 15.44 -4.24
N ILE A 47 -12.31 14.23 -3.99
CA ILE A 47 -12.47 13.22 -5.04
C ILE A 47 -13.77 13.44 -5.79
N HIS A 48 -13.67 13.73 -7.09
CA HIS A 48 -14.80 13.68 -8.01
C HIS A 48 -14.62 12.53 -9.00
N LYS A 49 -15.49 11.52 -8.93
CA LYS A 49 -15.36 10.32 -9.75
C LYS A 49 -15.42 10.60 -11.27
N THR A 50 -16.21 11.59 -11.69
CA THR A 50 -16.30 12.05 -13.08
C THR A 50 -15.03 12.73 -13.56
N GLU A 51 -14.31 13.40 -12.67
CA GLU A 51 -13.05 14.07 -12.94
C GLU A 51 -11.93 13.04 -13.12
N LEU A 52 -11.89 12.02 -12.25
CA LEU A 52 -10.96 10.89 -12.37
C LEU A 52 -11.03 10.16 -13.72
N TYR A 53 -12.21 10.07 -14.34
CA TYR A 53 -12.38 9.40 -15.64
C TYR A 53 -11.69 10.09 -16.81
N ASN A 54 -11.42 11.39 -16.67
CA ASN A 54 -10.86 12.23 -17.74
C ASN A 54 -9.46 12.75 -17.41
N ARG A 55 -8.96 12.49 -16.19
CA ARG A 55 -7.67 13.01 -15.71
C ARG A 55 -6.46 12.32 -16.34
N TYR A 56 -6.55 11.02 -16.62
CA TYR A 56 -5.39 10.21 -16.99
C TYR A 56 -5.27 10.02 -18.50
N GLU A 57 -4.10 10.30 -19.06
CA GLU A 57 -3.85 10.22 -20.50
C GLU A 57 -3.94 8.79 -21.06
N LYS A 58 -3.46 7.79 -20.30
CA LYS A 58 -3.38 6.39 -20.74
C LYS A 58 -4.51 5.50 -20.19
N ASN A 59 -5.30 6.00 -19.26
CA ASN A 59 -6.37 5.24 -18.61
C ASN A 59 -7.69 5.98 -18.81
N GLY A 60 -8.53 5.46 -19.71
CA GLY A 60 -9.85 6.01 -19.95
C GLY A 60 -10.88 5.58 -18.89
N ARG A 61 -12.08 6.15 -19.01
CA ARG A 61 -13.21 5.92 -18.10
C ARG A 61 -13.42 4.45 -17.70
N ARG A 62 -13.42 3.52 -18.67
CA ARG A 62 -13.70 2.10 -18.40
C ARG A 62 -12.60 1.48 -17.53
N GLN A 63 -11.33 1.79 -17.82
CA GLN A 63 -10.21 1.30 -17.03
C GLN A 63 -10.26 1.86 -15.61
N ILE A 64 -10.53 3.15 -15.44
CA ILE A 64 -10.65 3.78 -14.12
C ILE A 64 -11.84 3.22 -13.33
N GLN A 65 -13.00 3.05 -13.98
CA GLN A 65 -14.17 2.45 -13.35
C GLN A 65 -13.90 1.02 -12.87
N ASN A 66 -13.21 0.21 -13.68
CA ASN A 66 -12.85 -1.17 -13.29
C ASN A 66 -11.92 -1.16 -12.09
N ALA A 67 -10.83 -0.38 -12.15
CA ALA A 67 -9.90 -0.22 -11.05
C ALA A 67 -10.57 0.28 -9.76
N TRP A 68 -11.48 1.25 -9.88
CA TRP A 68 -12.27 1.74 -8.74
C TRP A 68 -13.14 0.63 -8.13
N ASN A 69 -13.81 -0.17 -8.97
CA ASN A 69 -14.66 -1.25 -8.50
C ASN A 69 -13.84 -2.32 -7.77
N GLU A 70 -12.67 -2.70 -8.29
CA GLU A 70 -11.75 -3.62 -7.59
C GLU A 70 -11.37 -3.09 -6.20
N LEU A 71 -11.09 -1.79 -6.08
CA LEU A 71 -10.77 -1.17 -4.79
C LEU A 71 -11.96 -1.16 -3.81
N VAL A 72 -13.18 -0.99 -4.31
CA VAL A 72 -14.40 -1.10 -3.47
C VAL A 72 -14.63 -2.55 -3.05
N ASP A 73 -14.58 -3.49 -3.99
CA ASP A 73 -14.77 -4.93 -3.74
C ASP A 73 -13.71 -5.46 -2.74
N ALA A 74 -12.50 -4.90 -2.74
CA ALA A 74 -11.41 -5.25 -1.82
C ALA A 74 -11.36 -4.37 -0.54
N LYS A 75 -12.36 -3.51 -0.31
CA LYS A 75 -12.51 -2.62 0.87
C LYS A 75 -11.40 -1.58 1.06
N TYR A 76 -10.70 -1.21 0.00
CA TYR A 76 -9.76 -0.07 0.01
C TYR A 76 -10.46 1.26 -0.22
N ILE A 77 -11.64 1.23 -0.84
CA ILE A 77 -12.53 2.38 -1.03
C ILE A 77 -13.91 2.07 -0.47
N VAL A 78 -14.48 3.02 0.26
CA VAL A 78 -15.88 3.01 0.71
C VAL A 78 -16.57 4.22 0.09
N GLN A 79 -17.75 4.03 -0.48
CA GLN A 79 -18.49 5.07 -1.15
C GLN A 79 -19.94 5.15 -0.64
N PHE A 80 -20.44 6.37 -0.47
CA PHE A 80 -21.80 6.65 -0.02
C PHE A 80 -22.56 7.48 -1.04
N LYS A 81 -23.88 7.36 -0.98
CA LYS A 81 -24.82 8.21 -1.70
C LYS A 81 -25.85 8.72 -0.72
N VAL A 82 -25.68 9.95 -0.26
CA VAL A 82 -26.54 10.56 0.74
C VAL A 82 -27.50 11.53 0.07
N HIS A 83 -28.78 11.39 0.38
CA HIS A 83 -29.80 12.33 -0.05
C HIS A 83 -29.82 13.53 0.90
N ASN A 84 -29.46 14.70 0.38
CA ASN A 84 -29.53 15.96 1.11
C ASN A 84 -30.65 16.82 0.52
N GLY A 85 -31.87 16.55 0.99
CA GLY A 85 -33.09 17.10 0.38
C GLY A 85 -33.24 16.68 -1.09
N ASN A 86 -33.20 17.65 -2.01
CA ASN A 86 -33.34 17.41 -3.45
C ASN A 86 -32.01 17.09 -4.16
N LYS A 87 -30.88 17.11 -3.43
CA LYS A 87 -29.55 16.85 -4.00
C LYS A 87 -29.02 15.49 -3.57
N LEU A 88 -28.18 14.94 -4.43
CA LEU A 88 -27.46 13.70 -4.20
C LEU A 88 -25.99 14.03 -3.97
N ASP A 89 -25.56 13.85 -2.73
CA ASP A 89 -24.17 14.03 -2.34
C ASP A 89 -23.47 12.67 -2.36
N TYR A 90 -22.27 12.64 -2.94
CA TYR A 90 -21.45 11.44 -3.04
C TYR A 90 -20.22 11.61 -2.16
N TYR A 91 -20.00 10.65 -1.26
CA TYR A 91 -18.83 10.63 -0.38
C TYR A 91 -17.95 9.44 -0.72
N TYR A 92 -16.64 9.68 -0.73
CA TYR A 92 -15.64 8.67 -1.05
C TYR A 92 -14.56 8.68 0.03
N TYR A 93 -14.36 7.54 0.66
CA TYR A 93 -13.29 7.31 1.63
C TYR A 93 -12.35 6.28 1.05
N PHE A 94 -11.05 6.49 1.21
CA PHE A 94 -10.04 5.53 0.79
C PHE A 94 -8.94 5.38 1.83
N SER A 95 -8.23 4.26 1.76
CA SER A 95 -7.11 3.94 2.65
C SER A 95 -6.12 3.03 1.93
N VAL A 96 -4.84 3.13 2.26
CA VAL A 96 -3.77 2.23 1.76
C VAL A 96 -3.81 0.84 2.39
N THR A 97 -4.59 0.67 3.46
CA THR A 97 -4.93 -0.63 4.06
C THR A 97 -6.43 -0.89 3.94
N PRO A 98 -6.88 -2.16 3.83
CA PRO A 98 -8.30 -2.49 3.81
C PRO A 98 -9.05 -1.88 5.00
N ILE A 99 -10.17 -1.23 4.72
CA ILE A 99 -11.05 -0.62 5.73
C ILE A 99 -11.82 -1.73 6.42
N THR A 100 -11.74 -1.76 7.75
CA THR A 100 -12.37 -2.81 8.54
C THR A 100 -13.89 -2.64 8.55
N ASN A 101 -14.63 -3.75 8.69
CA ASN A 101 -16.09 -3.69 8.80
C ASN A 101 -16.57 -2.79 9.96
N LYS A 102 -15.78 -2.68 11.03
CA LYS A 102 -16.07 -1.77 12.14
C LYS A 102 -16.02 -0.31 11.69
N GLN A 103 -14.96 0.08 10.97
CA GLN A 103 -14.82 1.43 10.42
C GLN A 103 -15.90 1.73 9.37
N ILE A 104 -16.26 0.77 8.52
CA ILE A 104 -17.36 0.92 7.56
C ILE A 104 -18.66 1.24 8.30
N LYS A 105 -18.95 0.49 9.37
CA LYS A 105 -20.16 0.71 10.17
C LYS A 105 -20.18 2.08 10.86
N GLU A 106 -19.04 2.54 11.38
CA GLU A 106 -18.91 3.89 11.94
C GLU A 106 -19.20 4.98 10.87
N LEU A 107 -18.76 4.77 9.62
CA LEU A 107 -19.06 5.68 8.52
C LEU A 107 -20.53 5.63 8.09
N GLU A 108 -21.15 4.45 8.09
CA GLU A 108 -22.57 4.27 7.79
C GLU A 108 -23.46 4.99 8.81
N GLU A 109 -23.12 4.86 10.10
CA GLU A 109 -23.77 5.58 11.19
C GLU A 109 -23.60 7.10 11.05
N TYR A 110 -22.39 7.56 10.68
CA TYR A 110 -22.10 8.98 10.48
C TYR A 110 -22.89 9.60 9.32
N HIS A 111 -23.03 8.89 8.19
CA HIS A 111 -23.78 9.36 7.03
C HIS A 111 -25.27 9.07 7.08
N ASN A 112 -25.71 8.28 8.07
CA ASN A 112 -27.07 7.72 8.15
C ASN A 112 -27.49 7.08 6.80
N SER A 113 -26.56 6.34 6.19
CA SER A 113 -26.69 5.77 4.85
C SER A 113 -25.78 4.55 4.72
N GLU A 114 -26.27 3.51 4.03
CA GLU A 114 -25.49 2.30 3.78
C GLU A 114 -24.37 2.56 2.76
N SER A 115 -23.22 1.92 2.98
CA SER A 115 -22.13 1.94 2.02
C SER A 115 -22.53 1.18 0.75
N LEU A 116 -22.09 1.66 -0.41
CA LEU A 116 -22.47 1.10 -1.69
C LEU A 116 -21.33 0.29 -2.31
N GLU A 117 -21.54 -1.00 -2.54
CA GLU A 117 -20.60 -1.82 -3.33
C GLU A 117 -20.53 -1.33 -4.79
N ARG A 118 -21.67 -0.95 -5.38
CA ARG A 118 -21.75 -0.44 -6.75
C ARG A 118 -22.79 0.66 -6.87
N PHE A 119 -22.50 1.66 -7.70
CA PHE A 119 -23.56 2.54 -8.19
C PHE A 119 -24.35 1.78 -9.24
N ASN A 120 -25.49 1.22 -8.85
CA ASN A 120 -26.44 0.68 -9.81
C ASN A 120 -26.91 1.82 -10.72
N LEU A 121 -26.41 1.84 -11.97
CA LEU A 121 -27.12 2.47 -13.07
C LEU A 121 -28.44 1.72 -13.16
N LYS A 122 -29.53 2.38 -12.73
CA LYS A 122 -30.92 1.88 -12.74
C LYS A 122 -31.08 0.63 -13.60
N GLU A 123 -31.45 -0.48 -12.98
CA GLU A 123 -32.02 -1.60 -13.69
C GLU A 123 -33.05 -1.05 -14.67
N LYS A 124 -32.74 -1.13 -15.96
CA LYS A 124 -33.75 -0.99 -17.00
C LYS A 124 -34.64 -2.20 -16.77
N ILE A 125 -35.75 -2.03 -16.08
CA ILE A 125 -36.82 -3.02 -16.03
C ILE A 125 -37.09 -3.36 -17.50
N SER A 126 -36.73 -4.58 -17.88
CA SER A 126 -36.83 -5.07 -19.23
C SER A 126 -38.30 -5.32 -19.53
N THR A 127 -39.02 -4.29 -19.97
CA THR A 127 -40.26 -4.49 -20.71
C THR A 127 -39.87 -4.79 -22.15
N VAL A 128 -40.01 -6.05 -22.50
CA VAL A 128 -39.83 -6.63 -23.82
C VAL A 128 -40.73 -5.93 -24.82
N GLN A 129 -40.16 -5.42 -25.93
CA GLN A 129 -40.62 -5.72 -27.29
C GLN A 129 -39.56 -5.28 -28.31
N ASN A 130 -39.24 -6.23 -29.19
CA ASN A 130 -38.38 -6.06 -30.36
C ASN A 130 -38.95 -4.97 -31.28
N GLU A 131 -38.08 -4.11 -31.80
CA GLU A 131 -38.08 -3.77 -33.23
C GLU A 131 -36.77 -3.09 -33.62
N GLN A 132 -36.31 -3.48 -34.80
CA GLN A 132 -35.02 -3.20 -35.39
C GLN A 132 -35.06 -1.83 -36.07
N CYS A 133 -34.17 -0.89 -35.73
CA CYS A 133 -33.86 0.21 -36.64
C CYS A 133 -32.43 0.73 -36.49
N SER A 134 -31.84 0.89 -37.67
CA SER A 134 -30.51 1.38 -37.97
C SER A 134 -30.32 2.85 -37.61
N ARG A 135 -29.03 3.24 -37.46
CA ARG A 135 -28.42 4.57 -37.67
C ARG A 135 -29.28 5.80 -37.36
N ASP A 136 -28.88 6.56 -36.34
CA ASP A 136 -28.34 7.93 -36.44
C ASP A 136 -28.19 8.54 -35.05
N GLY A 137 -27.24 9.47 -34.90
CA GLY A 137 -26.80 9.97 -33.60
C GLY A 137 -27.88 10.69 -32.79
N LEU A 138 -27.90 10.47 -31.47
CA LEU A 138 -28.32 11.46 -30.46
C LEU A 138 -27.83 11.01 -29.07
N PHE A 139 -27.08 11.88 -28.40
CA PHE A 139 -26.53 11.71 -27.06
C PHE A 139 -27.63 11.65 -25.97
N PRO A 140 -27.31 11.22 -24.74
CA PRO A 140 -27.73 11.91 -23.54
C PRO A 140 -26.60 12.83 -23.08
N THR A 141 -26.75 14.13 -23.34
CA THR A 141 -25.95 15.18 -22.71
C THR A 141 -26.21 15.14 -21.21
N VAL A 142 -25.22 14.71 -20.42
CA VAL A 142 -25.26 14.94 -18.97
C VAL A 142 -24.81 16.38 -18.75
N HIS A 143 -25.78 17.27 -18.55
CA HIS A 143 -25.51 18.64 -18.16
C HIS A 143 -24.95 18.68 -16.74
N SER A 144 -23.64 18.81 -16.60
CA SER A 144 -23.04 19.38 -15.39
C SER A 144 -23.17 20.91 -15.50
N GLU A 145 -24.30 21.48 -15.07
CA GLU A 145 -24.44 22.92 -14.96
C GLU A 145 -23.59 23.46 -13.80
N GLN A 146 -22.59 24.25 -14.16
CA GLN A 146 -21.82 25.09 -13.27
C GLN A 146 -22.71 26.21 -12.75
N PHE A 147 -23.08 26.18 -11.47
CA PHE A 147 -23.66 27.37 -10.83
C PHE A 147 -22.54 28.27 -10.31
N LYS A 148 -22.26 29.34 -11.05
CA LYS A 148 -21.74 30.59 -10.48
C LYS A 148 -22.94 31.41 -10.02
N MET A 149 -22.98 31.80 -8.75
CA MET A 149 -23.72 33.00 -8.36
C MET A 149 -22.88 33.83 -7.40
N ASN A 150 -22.52 35.02 -7.85
CA ASN A 150 -21.81 36.02 -7.07
C ASN A 150 -22.75 36.58 -5.99
N SER A 151 -22.35 36.53 -4.72
CA SER A 151 -22.37 37.73 -3.86
C SER A 151 -21.45 37.53 -2.64
N SER A 152 -20.90 38.66 -2.20
CA SER A 152 -19.74 38.87 -1.34
C SER A 152 -20.01 38.67 0.15
N LYS A 153 -19.02 38.07 0.86
CA LYS A 153 -18.92 37.83 2.33
C LYS A 153 -20.03 36.89 2.84
N VAL A 154 -19.76 35.76 3.49
CA VAL A 154 -19.05 35.56 4.75
C VAL A 154 -18.78 34.06 4.91
N ASN A 155 -17.56 33.73 5.33
CA ASN A 155 -17.11 32.57 6.11
C ASN A 155 -18.04 31.34 6.16
N SER A 156 -17.58 30.23 5.58
CA SER A 156 -18.07 28.91 5.95
C SER A 156 -16.93 27.90 5.84
N SER A 157 -16.67 27.28 6.99
CA SER A 157 -15.55 26.40 7.34
C SER A 157 -15.54 25.14 6.47
N LYS A 158 -14.62 25.04 5.52
CA LYS A 158 -14.44 23.83 4.71
C LYS A 158 -13.82 22.70 5.55
N ARG A 159 -14.33 21.48 5.34
CA ARG A 159 -13.97 20.26 6.09
C ARG A 159 -12.97 19.40 5.33
N THR A 160 -12.12 18.68 6.08
CA THR A 160 -10.82 18.12 5.68
C THR A 160 -10.78 16.58 5.76
N ASP A 161 -11.93 15.90 5.62
CA ASP A 161 -12.14 14.60 6.28
C ASP A 161 -12.00 13.37 5.34
N ASN A 162 -11.37 13.48 4.17
CA ASN A 162 -11.40 12.44 3.13
C ASN A 162 -10.40 11.28 3.33
N ILE A 163 -9.47 11.38 4.29
CA ILE A 163 -8.44 10.37 4.56
C ILE A 163 -8.64 9.78 5.96
N ILE A 164 -8.98 8.48 6.03
CA ILE A 164 -9.05 7.76 7.29
C ILE A 164 -7.62 7.53 7.78
N HIS A 165 -7.21 8.29 8.81
CA HIS A 165 -5.90 8.18 9.42
C HIS A 165 -5.77 6.87 10.20
N ASN A 166 -5.20 5.83 9.58
CA ASN A 166 -4.62 4.73 10.33
C ASN A 166 -3.19 5.11 10.74
N GLN A 167 -2.87 4.84 12.01
CA GLN A 167 -1.70 5.34 12.73
C GLN A 167 -0.38 5.19 11.96
N TYR A 168 0.47 6.22 12.11
CA TYR A 168 1.84 6.32 11.63
C TYR A 168 2.56 4.97 11.53
N ASN A 169 2.85 4.52 10.32
CA ASN A 169 3.95 3.57 10.10
C ASN A 169 5.24 4.30 10.49
N THR A 170 5.63 4.17 11.76
CA THR A 170 6.94 4.63 12.22
C THR A 170 8.01 3.95 11.39
N HIS A 171 9.00 4.74 10.96
CA HIS A 171 10.16 4.39 10.12
C HIS A 171 10.92 3.11 10.52
N LYS A 172 10.64 2.55 11.71
CA LYS A 172 11.24 1.35 12.27
C LYS A 172 10.98 0.05 11.47
N TYR A 173 9.95 0.01 10.63
CA TYR A 173 9.58 -1.20 9.87
C TYR A 173 9.93 -1.17 8.37
N ASN A 174 10.49 -0.06 7.87
CA ASN A 174 10.91 0.08 6.47
C ASN A 174 12.43 0.02 6.31
N THR A 175 13.11 -0.83 7.09
CA THR A 175 14.50 -1.17 6.78
C THR A 175 14.50 -2.01 5.50
N HIS A 176 15.32 -1.57 4.56
CA HIS A 176 15.50 -2.10 3.21
C HIS A 176 16.10 -3.53 3.14
N GLU A 177 15.94 -4.36 4.18
CA GLU A 177 16.71 -5.59 4.41
C GLU A 177 16.35 -6.76 3.47
N HIS A 178 15.30 -6.65 2.65
CA HIS A 178 14.80 -7.77 1.84
C HIS A 178 14.69 -7.53 0.33
N ASN A 179 15.28 -6.45 -0.20
CA ASN A 179 15.32 -6.20 -1.65
C ASN A 179 16.72 -6.43 -2.27
N THR A 180 17.48 -7.41 -1.77
CA THR A 180 18.61 -7.98 -2.51
C THR A 180 18.19 -9.29 -3.14
N HIS A 181 17.94 -9.23 -4.45
CA HIS A 181 18.03 -10.29 -5.43
C HIS A 181 18.48 -11.66 -4.89
N TYR A 182 17.61 -12.68 -5.00
CA TYR A 182 18.05 -14.07 -5.09
C TYR A 182 18.85 -14.21 -6.39
N ILE A 183 20.17 -14.05 -6.31
CA ILE A 183 21.09 -14.64 -7.27
C ILE A 183 21.41 -16.01 -6.73
N THR A 184 20.72 -17.02 -7.26
CA THR A 184 21.25 -18.39 -7.27
C THR A 184 22.50 -18.38 -8.14
N GLU A 185 23.70 -18.35 -7.53
CA GLU A 185 24.92 -18.91 -8.12
C GLU A 185 26.13 -18.92 -7.15
N SER A 186 26.60 -20.13 -6.85
CA SER A 186 27.96 -20.52 -6.44
C SER A 186 28.53 -20.06 -5.09
N SER A 187 29.00 -21.07 -4.36
CA SER A 187 29.42 -21.15 -2.95
C SER A 187 30.67 -20.35 -2.53
N SER A 188 30.90 -19.18 -3.10
CA SER A 188 32.02 -18.28 -2.73
C SER A 188 31.57 -16.88 -2.31
N SER A 189 30.30 -16.52 -2.53
CA SER A 189 29.72 -15.19 -2.27
C SER A 189 29.03 -15.01 -0.90
N SER A 190 28.71 -16.10 -0.17
CA SER A 190 27.98 -16.00 1.12
C SER A 190 28.80 -15.34 2.24
N TYR A 191 30.07 -15.74 2.40
CA TYR A 191 30.87 -15.23 3.52
C TYR A 191 31.29 -13.76 3.38
N SER A 192 31.43 -13.23 2.17
CA SER A 192 31.66 -11.78 1.99
C SER A 192 30.50 -10.96 2.52
N VAL A 193 29.26 -11.41 2.28
CA VAL A 193 28.04 -10.73 2.78
C VAL A 193 28.00 -10.76 4.31
N LEU A 194 28.33 -11.89 4.93
CA LEU A 194 28.38 -11.99 6.40
C LEU A 194 29.48 -11.11 7.00
N ILE A 195 30.64 -11.02 6.34
CA ILE A 195 31.75 -10.15 6.76
C ILE A 195 31.36 -8.67 6.67
N ASP A 196 30.67 -8.26 5.61
CA ASP A 196 30.17 -6.89 5.47
C ASP A 196 29.09 -6.57 6.50
N ARG A 197 28.21 -7.53 6.80
CA ARG A 197 27.21 -7.40 7.88
C ARG A 197 27.88 -7.17 9.23
N ILE A 198 28.90 -7.96 9.56
CA ILE A 198 29.66 -7.81 10.81
C ILE A 198 30.31 -6.44 10.93
N LYS A 199 30.88 -5.95 9.83
CA LYS A 199 31.50 -4.61 9.80
C LYS A 199 30.48 -3.54 10.14
N ASN A 200 29.28 -3.61 9.56
CA ASN A 200 28.24 -2.58 9.71
C ASN A 200 27.52 -2.67 11.06
N GLU A 201 27.15 -3.88 11.50
CA GLU A 201 26.35 -4.11 12.72
C GLU A 201 27.17 -3.91 14.00
N LEU A 202 28.45 -4.29 13.97
CA LEU A 202 29.32 -4.21 15.14
C LEU A 202 30.24 -2.98 15.12
N ASP A 203 30.16 -2.17 14.06
CA ASP A 203 31.05 -1.02 13.79
C ASP A 203 32.54 -1.36 13.98
N ILE A 204 32.98 -2.50 13.42
CA ILE A 204 34.36 -3.00 13.58
C ILE A 204 35.15 -2.97 12.29
N ASN A 205 36.41 -2.53 12.38
CA ASN A 205 37.35 -2.67 11.26
C ASN A 205 37.84 -4.12 11.12
N ILE A 206 37.67 -4.69 9.92
CA ILE A 206 38.01 -6.08 9.61
C ILE A 206 39.41 -6.15 9.00
N THR A 207 40.38 -6.55 9.81
CA THR A 207 41.75 -6.81 9.33
C THR A 207 41.83 -8.17 8.61
N PRO A 208 42.78 -8.38 7.69
CA PRO A 208 42.96 -9.67 7.00
C PRO A 208 43.12 -10.85 7.97
N ALA A 209 43.86 -10.65 9.06
CA ALA A 209 44.04 -11.66 10.11
C ALA A 209 42.73 -12.00 10.84
N TYR A 210 41.86 -11.01 11.05
CA TYR A 210 40.56 -11.20 11.67
C TYR A 210 39.58 -11.91 10.71
N LYS A 211 39.56 -11.49 9.44
CA LYS A 211 38.78 -12.14 8.38
C LYS A 211 39.11 -13.63 8.26
N ASN A 212 40.40 -14.00 8.26
CA ASN A 212 40.81 -15.40 8.18
C ASN A 212 40.38 -16.22 9.39
N LYS A 213 40.32 -15.62 10.59
CA LYS A 213 39.77 -16.29 11.79
C LYS A 213 38.26 -16.53 11.66
N LEU A 214 37.53 -15.55 11.14
CA LEU A 214 36.09 -15.67 10.92
C LEU A 214 35.75 -16.75 9.89
N LEU A 215 36.45 -16.77 8.75
CA LEU A 215 36.21 -17.79 7.72
C LEU A 215 36.42 -19.22 8.23
N LYS A 216 37.44 -19.44 9.08
CA LYS A 216 37.66 -20.74 9.74
C LYS A 216 36.55 -21.12 10.73
N LEU A 217 35.86 -20.13 11.30
CA LEU A 217 34.75 -20.35 12.22
C LEU A 217 33.44 -20.57 11.47
N PHE A 218 33.17 -19.77 10.43
CA PHE A 218 31.95 -19.86 9.63
C PHE A 218 31.79 -21.21 8.94
N SER A 219 32.88 -21.89 8.58
CA SER A 219 32.80 -23.24 8.02
C SER A 219 32.20 -24.29 8.95
N ASN A 220 32.01 -23.98 10.25
CA ASN A 220 31.43 -24.88 11.23
C ASN A 220 29.95 -24.56 11.53
N PHE A 221 29.37 -23.54 10.90
CA PHE A 221 28.02 -23.06 11.22
C PHE A 221 27.23 -22.70 9.96
N ASP A 222 25.92 -22.92 10.00
CA ASP A 222 25.01 -22.42 8.97
C ASP A 222 24.85 -20.90 9.06
N ASP A 223 24.55 -20.25 7.94
CA ASP A 223 24.37 -18.80 7.84
C ASP A 223 23.33 -18.25 8.84
N LYS A 224 22.30 -19.04 9.18
CA LYS A 224 21.30 -18.68 10.21
C LYS A 224 21.93 -18.54 11.60
N VAL A 225 22.81 -19.47 11.98
CA VAL A 225 23.49 -19.47 13.28
C VAL A 225 24.49 -18.30 13.35
N ILE A 226 25.17 -18.02 12.24
CA ILE A 226 26.10 -16.89 12.16
C ILE A 226 25.36 -15.56 12.30
N ASN A 227 24.22 -15.38 11.63
CA ASN A 227 23.40 -14.17 11.76
C ASN A 227 22.88 -13.97 13.19
N TYR A 228 22.41 -15.04 13.83
CA TYR A 228 22.00 -14.98 15.23
C TYR A 228 23.16 -14.57 16.17
N ALA A 229 24.38 -15.07 15.92
CA ALA A 229 25.56 -14.66 16.69
C ALA A 229 25.90 -13.17 16.53
N ILE A 230 25.67 -12.59 15.35
CA ILE A 230 25.91 -11.17 15.06
C ILE A 230 24.92 -10.32 15.87
N GLU A 231 23.64 -10.63 15.79
CA GLU A 231 22.58 -9.94 16.56
C GLU A 231 22.83 -10.04 18.06
N TYR A 232 23.11 -11.25 18.55
CA TYR A 232 23.41 -11.49 19.96
C TYR A 232 24.61 -10.67 20.46
N THR A 233 25.63 -10.51 19.61
CA THR A 233 26.82 -9.71 19.94
C THR A 233 26.57 -8.21 19.89
N SER A 234 25.75 -7.73 18.94
CA SER A 234 25.37 -6.31 18.85
C SER A 234 24.64 -5.86 20.12
N ILE A 235 23.80 -6.72 20.69
CA ILE A 235 23.03 -6.42 21.91
C ILE A 235 23.87 -6.52 23.18
N ASN A 236 24.73 -7.55 23.29
CA ASN A 236 25.37 -7.91 24.56
C ASN A 236 26.88 -7.60 24.65
N GLY A 237 27.51 -7.23 23.54
CA GLY A 237 28.96 -7.10 23.45
C GLY A 237 29.48 -5.71 23.78
N SER A 238 30.00 -5.50 24.99
CA SER A 238 30.75 -4.27 25.32
C SER A 238 32.05 -4.11 24.50
N SER A 239 32.56 -5.21 23.92
CA SER A 239 33.70 -5.24 23.00
C SER A 239 33.38 -6.16 21.81
N PRO A 240 32.64 -5.66 20.79
CA PRO A 240 31.98 -6.49 19.79
C PRO A 240 32.92 -7.45 19.05
N LYS A 241 34.14 -7.00 18.71
CA LYS A 241 35.16 -7.81 18.02
C LYS A 241 35.60 -9.05 18.81
N GLN A 242 35.89 -8.88 20.10
CA GLN A 242 36.38 -9.98 20.95
C GLN A 242 35.22 -10.86 21.42
N TYR A 243 34.08 -10.24 21.70
CA TYR A 243 32.88 -10.92 22.17
C TYR A 243 32.32 -11.85 21.09
N PHE A 244 32.22 -11.41 19.84
CA PHE A 244 31.72 -12.22 18.73
C PHE A 244 32.55 -13.50 18.53
N LEU A 245 33.89 -13.38 18.53
CA LEU A 245 34.78 -14.54 18.45
C LEU A 245 34.59 -15.47 19.64
N LYS A 246 34.42 -14.94 20.85
CA LYS A 246 34.21 -15.77 22.05
C LYS A 246 32.90 -16.56 21.96
N VAL A 247 31.83 -15.93 21.51
CA VAL A 247 30.53 -16.57 21.28
C VAL A 247 30.65 -17.72 20.29
N LEU A 248 31.22 -17.46 19.10
CA LEU A 248 31.39 -18.50 18.08
C LEU A 248 32.31 -19.64 18.52
N ASN A 249 33.39 -19.35 19.25
CA ASN A 249 34.27 -20.40 19.77
C ASN A 249 33.57 -21.24 20.84
N ASN A 250 32.81 -20.62 21.75
CA ASN A 250 32.04 -21.33 22.77
C ASN A 250 31.01 -22.25 22.12
N TRP A 251 30.26 -21.76 21.14
CA TRP A 251 29.26 -22.56 20.42
C TRP A 251 29.89 -23.68 19.60
N LYS A 252 31.11 -23.47 19.09
CA LYS A 252 31.87 -24.52 18.42
C LYS A 252 32.28 -25.62 19.39
N SER A 253 32.64 -25.28 20.63
CA SER A 253 33.02 -26.26 21.66
C SER A 253 31.85 -26.96 22.33
N SER A 254 30.62 -26.45 22.17
CA SER A 254 29.40 -27.01 22.74
C SER A 254 28.59 -27.88 21.76
N ASN A 255 28.97 -27.88 20.47
CA ASN A 255 28.48 -28.78 19.43
C ASN A 255 29.49 -29.90 19.18
#